data_AF-A0A1J3CYL2-F1
#
_entry.id   AF-A0A1J3CYL2-F1
#
_cell.length_a   1.000
_cell.length_b   1.000
_cell.length_c   1.000
_cell.angle_alpha   90.00
_cell.angle_beta   90.00
_cell.angle_gamma   90.00
#
_symmetry.space_group_name_H-M   'P 1'
#
loop_
_entity.id
_entity.type
_entity.pdbx_description
1 polymer ?
#
loop_
_entity_poly.entity_id
_entity_poly.type
_entity_poly.pdbx_seq_one_letter_code
_entity_poly.pdbx_strand_id
1 'polypeptide(L)'
;DHGDSLQLFHYHAFSDDDQVNPRKEEFMKLSEKVINYARGHPLALKMLGGELHKQSVDHWKSKLEILAQSPSPGTGSVFKMSYDELSSELKDAFLDIACFRSQDKDYVESLLASPSPDPGSAEALSAVKALSDKFLINTSDGRVEMHDLLYSFSRELDLKGSTQGGNRNRRLWLLKDIIKGGEINVLQNKMKPANVRGIFLDLSEVKDETKLDCDHFKKMSNLRYL
;
A
#
# COMPACT_ATOMS: atom_id res chain seq x y z
N ASP A 1 6.06 -12.10 16.74
CA ASP A 1 5.02 -11.73 17.74
C ASP A 1 5.31 -10.33 18.30
N HIS A 2 4.67 -9.91 19.40
CA HIS A 2 4.93 -8.60 20.02
C HIS A 2 6.38 -8.45 20.51
N GLY A 3 6.96 -9.53 21.07
CA GLY A 3 8.34 -9.54 21.54
C GLY A 3 9.33 -9.34 20.40
N ASP A 4 9.14 -10.05 19.29
CA ASP A 4 9.98 -9.88 18.09
C ASP A 4 9.89 -8.46 17.52
N SER A 5 8.70 -7.87 17.56
CA SER A 5 8.46 -6.52 17.05
C SER A 5 9.22 -5.48 17.88
N LEU A 6 9.19 -5.63 19.20
CA LEU A 6 9.91 -4.77 20.13
C LEU A 6 11.42 -4.90 19.95
N GLN A 7 11.93 -6.13 19.84
CA GLN A 7 13.34 -6.41 19.59
C GLN A 7 13.81 -5.80 18.26
N LEU A 8 13.06 -6.00 17.18
CA LEU A 8 13.41 -5.45 15.86
C LEU A 8 13.43 -3.92 15.89
N PHE A 9 12.45 -3.29 16.53
CA PHE A 9 12.42 -1.84 16.67
C PHE A 9 13.61 -1.34 17.51
N HIS A 10 13.86 -1.95 18.68
CA HIS A 10 14.96 -1.55 19.56
C HIS A 10 16.32 -1.69 18.90
N TYR A 11 16.52 -2.77 18.14
CA TYR A 11 17.73 -2.98 17.34
C TYR A 11 18.03 -1.82 16.38
N HIS A 12 17.00 -1.18 15.83
CA HIS A 12 17.16 -0.06 14.93
C HIS A 12 17.10 1.32 15.61
N ALA A 13 16.42 1.43 16.76
CA ALA A 13 16.18 2.69 17.46
C ALA A 13 17.25 3.06 18.48
N PHE A 14 17.93 2.08 19.09
CA PHE A 14 18.86 2.29 20.19
C PHE A 14 20.27 1.77 19.86
N SER A 15 21.28 2.39 20.48
CA SER A 15 22.65 1.88 20.56
C SER A 15 23.01 1.51 21.99
N ASP A 16 24.14 0.84 22.18
CA ASP A 16 24.61 0.42 23.53
C ASP A 16 24.75 1.61 24.50
N ASP A 17 25.10 2.79 24.01
CA ASP A 17 25.20 4.03 24.80
C ASP A 17 23.85 4.49 25.38
N ASP A 18 22.72 4.09 24.80
CA ASP A 18 21.38 4.49 25.25
C ASP A 18 20.95 3.75 26.53
N GLN A 19 21.68 2.73 26.97
CA GLN A 19 21.32 1.94 28.15
C GLN A 19 21.35 2.73 29.46
N VAL A 20 22.15 3.81 29.53
CA VAL A 20 22.35 4.67 30.71
C VAL A 20 21.49 5.94 30.65
N ASN A 21 20.56 6.02 29.69
CA ASN A 21 19.75 7.22 29.50
C ASN A 21 18.79 7.45 30.69
N PRO A 22 18.82 8.62 31.36
CA PRO A 22 17.94 8.90 32.49
C PRO A 22 16.44 8.91 32.12
N ARG A 23 16.11 9.03 30.82
CA ARG A 23 14.74 8.97 30.30
C ARG A 23 14.36 7.61 29.71
N LYS A 24 15.09 6.54 30.03
CA LYS A 24 14.86 5.18 29.51
C LYS A 24 13.39 4.73 29.61
N GLU A 25 12.75 4.97 30.75
CA GLU A 25 11.33 4.60 30.93
C GLU A 25 10.37 5.32 29.97
N GLU A 26 10.64 6.59 29.64
CA GLU A 26 9.84 7.32 28.65
C GLU A 26 10.02 6.72 27.25
N PHE A 27 11.25 6.40 26.86
CA PHE A 27 11.53 5.75 25.58
C PHE A 27 10.88 4.36 25.46
N MET A 28 10.85 3.58 26.55
CA MET A 28 10.17 2.29 26.55
C MET A 28 8.65 2.45 26.32
N LYS A 29 8.01 3.40 27.02
CA LYS A 29 6.58 3.72 26.81
C LYS A 29 6.29 4.21 25.39
N LEU A 30 7.20 4.95 24.77
CA LEU A 30 7.06 5.40 23.38
C LEU A 30 7.31 4.28 22.38
N SER A 31 8.21 3.34 22.70
CA SER A 31 8.43 2.14 21.88
C SER A 31 7.14 1.34 21.73
N GLU A 32 6.39 1.14 22.82
CA GLU A 32 5.08 0.48 22.79
C GLU A 32 4.10 1.14 21.81
N LYS A 33 4.09 2.48 21.76
CA LYS A 33 3.25 3.21 20.81
C LYS A 33 3.68 2.98 19.36
N VAL A 34 4.99 2.88 19.12
CA VAL A 34 5.52 2.53 17.79
C VAL A 34 5.10 1.11 17.40
N ILE A 35 5.22 0.13 18.30
CA ILE A 35 4.80 -1.25 18.03
C ILE A 35 3.30 -1.32 17.71
N ASN A 36 2.48 -0.63 18.49
CA ASN A 36 1.03 -0.55 18.27
C ASN A 36 0.67 0.10 16.93
N TYR A 37 1.40 1.14 16.52
CA TYR A 37 1.24 1.76 15.20
C TYR A 37 1.65 0.79 14.08
N ALA A 38 2.85 0.20 14.19
CA ALA A 38 3.43 -0.66 13.17
C ALA A 38 2.71 -2.01 13.01
N ARG A 39 1.99 -2.47 14.06
CA ARG A 39 1.27 -3.76 14.11
C ARG A 39 2.12 -4.95 13.66
N GLY A 40 3.41 -4.92 14.03
CA GLY A 40 4.37 -5.97 13.68
C GLY A 40 4.93 -5.91 12.27
N HIS A 41 4.63 -4.88 11.47
CA HIS A 41 5.15 -4.75 10.11
C HIS A 41 6.68 -4.50 10.10
N PRO A 42 7.52 -5.45 9.62
CA PRO A 42 8.97 -5.39 9.81
C PRO A 42 9.63 -4.14 9.23
N LEU A 43 9.25 -3.77 8.00
CA LEU A 43 9.78 -2.57 7.34
C LEU A 43 9.35 -1.28 8.06
N ALA A 44 8.16 -1.26 8.68
CA ALA A 44 7.71 -0.07 9.41
C ALA A 44 8.54 0.11 10.69
N LEU A 45 8.77 -0.98 11.41
CA LEU A 45 9.58 -1.01 12.62
C LEU A 45 11.03 -0.60 12.32
N LYS A 46 11.64 -1.16 11.27
CA LYS A 46 13.01 -0.82 10.85
C LYS A 46 13.16 0.66 10.52
N MET A 47 12.27 1.18 9.69
CA MET A 47 12.36 2.57 9.22
C MET A 47 12.05 3.58 10.34
N LEU A 48 11.04 3.32 11.18
CA LEU A 48 10.77 4.16 12.34
C LEU A 48 11.90 4.08 13.37
N GLY A 49 12.49 2.90 13.59
CA GLY A 49 13.66 2.76 14.46
C GLY A 49 14.82 3.62 13.98
N GLY A 50 15.18 3.50 12.70
CA GLY A 50 16.24 4.31 12.11
C GLY A 50 15.95 5.82 12.12
N GLU A 51 14.71 6.24 11.85
CA GLU A 51 14.32 7.65 11.90
C GLU A 51 14.39 8.23 13.32
N LEU A 52 13.98 7.46 14.31
CA LEU A 52 13.91 7.88 15.71
C LEU A 52 15.23 7.71 16.46
N HIS A 53 16.22 7.03 15.86
CA HIS A 53 17.52 6.82 16.45
C HIS A 53 18.23 8.14 16.78
N LYS A 54 18.78 8.24 17.99
CA LYS A 54 19.45 9.45 18.54
C LYS A 54 18.57 10.72 18.58
N GLN A 55 17.26 10.59 18.39
CA GLN A 55 16.33 11.71 18.50
C GLN A 55 15.88 11.93 19.95
N SER A 56 15.44 13.15 20.26
CA SER A 56 14.93 13.49 21.58
C SER A 56 13.56 12.84 21.85
N VAL A 57 13.23 12.69 23.13
CA VAL A 57 11.89 12.22 23.57
C VAL A 57 10.77 13.08 22.98
N ASP A 58 10.97 14.39 22.88
CA ASP A 58 9.97 15.30 22.34
C ASP A 58 9.78 15.11 20.84
N HIS A 59 10.86 14.81 20.11
CA HIS A 59 10.78 14.43 18.70
C HIS A 59 9.98 13.13 18.50
N TRP A 60 10.24 12.11 19.33
CA TRP A 60 9.46 10.86 19.30
C TRP A 60 7.96 11.10 19.55
N LYS A 61 7.62 11.94 20.55
CA LYS A 61 6.23 12.30 20.87
C LYS A 61 5.56 12.98 19.69
N SER A 62 6.21 13.99 19.09
CA SER A 62 5.69 14.73 17.94
C SER A 62 5.51 13.82 16.71
N LYS A 63 6.49 12.96 16.41
CA LYS A 63 6.37 11.99 15.31
C LYS A 63 5.19 11.05 15.51
N LEU A 64 5.04 10.46 16.70
CA LEU A 64 3.93 9.57 17.03
C LEU A 64 2.57 10.28 16.97
N GLU A 65 2.51 11.55 17.34
CA GLU A 65 1.30 12.36 17.21
C GLU A 65 0.90 12.53 15.73
N ILE A 66 1.86 12.83 14.86
CA ILE A 66 1.62 12.90 13.40
C ILE A 66 1.14 11.54 12.86
N LEU A 67 1.76 10.44 13.29
CA LEU A 67 1.37 9.09 12.89
C LEU A 67 -0.05 8.72 13.39
N ALA A 68 -0.45 9.21 14.56
CA ALA A 68 -1.77 8.95 15.15
C ALA A 68 -2.89 9.78 14.51
N GLN A 69 -2.61 11.02 14.07
CA GLN A 69 -3.61 11.92 13.49
C GLN A 69 -3.97 11.60 12.02
N SER A 70 -3.16 10.77 11.35
CA SER A 70 -3.28 10.57 9.91
C SER A 70 -3.98 9.24 9.56
N PRO A 71 -5.20 9.24 9.00
CA PRO A 71 -5.79 8.03 8.39
C PRO A 71 -5.04 7.58 7.12
N SER A 72 -4.28 8.49 6.52
CA SER A 72 -3.29 8.26 5.46
C SER A 72 -2.03 9.02 5.84
N PRO A 73 -0.88 8.38 6.13
CA PRO A 73 0.32 9.07 6.64
C PRO A 73 0.86 10.08 5.61
N GLY A 74 0.44 11.34 5.73
CA GLY A 74 0.77 12.39 4.77
C GLY A 74 2.27 12.65 4.70
N THR A 75 2.81 12.55 3.49
CA THR A 75 4.11 13.10 3.06
C THR A 75 5.31 12.72 3.94
N GLY A 76 5.36 11.45 4.32
CA GLY A 76 6.52 10.86 4.97
C GLY A 76 6.33 9.37 5.20
N SER A 77 5.54 8.71 4.35
CA SER A 77 5.24 7.29 4.50
C SER A 77 6.55 6.52 4.68
N VAL A 78 6.59 5.76 5.76
CA VAL A 78 7.68 4.90 6.18
C VAL A 78 8.11 3.94 5.05
N PHE A 79 7.22 3.69 4.08
CA PHE A 79 7.46 2.82 2.93
C PHE A 79 7.94 3.53 1.67
N LYS A 80 7.95 4.87 1.65
CA LYS A 80 8.24 5.66 0.45
C LYS A 80 9.60 5.32 -0.16
N MET A 81 10.64 5.18 0.67
CA MET A 81 11.98 4.81 0.21
C MET A 81 11.99 3.45 -0.49
N SER A 82 11.42 2.42 0.16
CA SER A 82 11.34 1.06 -0.41
C SER A 82 10.50 1.03 -1.69
N TYR A 83 9.42 1.81 -1.74
CA TYR A 83 8.59 1.96 -2.93
C TYR A 83 9.32 2.68 -4.07
N ASP A 84 10.04 3.78 -3.79
CA ASP A 84 10.72 4.57 -4.82
C ASP A 84 11.82 3.75 -5.54
N GLU A 85 12.43 2.77 -4.86
CA GLU A 85 13.38 1.79 -5.42
C GLU A 85 12.76 0.75 -6.37
N LEU A 86 11.45 0.58 -6.37
CA LEU A 86 10.79 -0.38 -7.25
C LEU A 86 10.86 0.06 -8.72
N SER A 87 10.97 -0.91 -9.63
CA SER A 87 10.79 -0.68 -11.06
C SER A 87 9.36 -0.19 -11.35
N SER A 88 9.14 0.37 -12.55
CA SER A 88 7.80 0.86 -12.91
C SER A 88 6.75 -0.25 -12.88
N GLU A 89 7.13 -1.45 -13.29
CA GLU A 89 6.29 -2.65 -13.34
C GLU A 89 5.91 -3.12 -11.93
N LEU A 90 6.87 -3.15 -11.00
CA LEU A 90 6.63 -3.52 -9.61
C LEU A 90 5.79 -2.47 -8.86
N LYS A 91 5.97 -1.18 -9.19
CA LYS A 91 5.09 -0.11 -8.67
C LYS A 91 3.65 -0.31 -9.11
N ASP A 92 3.45 -0.65 -10.39
CA ASP A 92 2.12 -0.95 -10.91
C ASP A 92 1.53 -2.22 -10.27
N ALA A 93 2.33 -3.28 -10.08
CA ALA A 93 1.91 -4.50 -9.41
C ALA A 93 1.50 -4.25 -7.95
N PHE A 94 2.28 -3.47 -7.21
CA PHE A 94 1.95 -3.06 -5.84
C PHE A 94 0.58 -2.36 -5.77
N LEU A 95 0.32 -1.40 -6.67
CA LEU A 95 -0.95 -0.69 -6.71
C LEU A 95 -2.11 -1.59 -7.19
N ASP A 96 -1.86 -2.55 -8.08
CA ASP A 96 -2.87 -3.54 -8.51
C ASP A 96 -3.27 -4.44 -7.32
N ILE A 97 -2.31 -4.99 -6.57
CA ILE A 97 -2.58 -5.82 -5.37
C ILE A 97 -3.35 -5.02 -4.32
N ALA A 98 -3.00 -3.75 -4.15
CA ALA A 98 -3.64 -2.88 -3.17
C ALA A 98 -5.15 -2.68 -3.41
N CYS A 99 -5.65 -2.90 -4.63
CA CYS A 99 -7.08 -2.85 -4.93
C CYS A 99 -7.87 -3.94 -4.21
N PHE A 100 -7.29 -5.15 -4.10
CA PHE A 100 -7.97 -6.30 -3.50
C PHE A 100 -7.78 -6.40 -1.99
N ARG A 101 -6.69 -5.83 -1.45
CA ARG A 101 -6.25 -5.91 -0.04
C ARG A 101 -5.89 -7.32 0.45
N SER A 102 -6.66 -8.33 0.09
CA SER A 102 -6.39 -9.76 0.28
C SER A 102 -7.01 -10.53 -0.88
N GLN A 103 -6.22 -11.32 -1.61
CA GLN A 103 -6.71 -12.11 -2.74
C GLN A 103 -5.95 -13.43 -2.88
N ASP A 104 -6.59 -14.43 -3.50
CA ASP A 104 -5.97 -15.67 -3.90
C ASP A 104 -4.67 -15.43 -4.70
N LYS A 105 -3.62 -16.14 -4.34
CA LYS A 105 -2.29 -15.94 -4.90
C LYS A 105 -2.24 -16.29 -6.39
N ASP A 106 -2.86 -17.39 -6.79
CA ASP A 106 -2.85 -17.83 -8.19
C ASP A 106 -3.59 -16.80 -9.07
N TYR A 107 -4.70 -16.24 -8.55
CA TYR A 107 -5.39 -15.13 -9.21
C TYR A 107 -4.48 -13.91 -9.36
N VAL A 108 -3.80 -13.46 -8.29
CA VAL A 108 -2.89 -12.31 -8.33
C VAL A 108 -1.74 -12.54 -9.31
N GLU A 109 -1.13 -13.73 -9.31
CA GLU A 109 -0.06 -14.07 -10.24
C GLU A 109 -0.55 -14.08 -11.70
N SER A 110 -1.74 -14.62 -11.97
CA SER A 110 -2.35 -14.59 -13.30
C SER A 110 -2.67 -13.17 -13.77
N LEU A 111 -3.07 -12.29 -12.84
CA LEU A 111 -3.37 -10.89 -13.12
C LEU A 111 -2.09 -10.10 -13.46
N LEU A 112 -1.03 -10.37 -12.71
CA LEU A 112 0.25 -9.67 -12.87
C LEU A 112 1.04 -10.19 -14.07
N ALA A 113 0.79 -11.43 -14.51
CA ALA A 113 1.37 -11.98 -15.72
C ALA A 113 1.16 -11.02 -16.91
N SER A 114 2.26 -10.62 -17.54
CA SER A 114 2.21 -9.82 -18.75
C SER A 114 1.42 -10.57 -19.82
N PRO A 115 0.64 -9.90 -20.69
CA PRO A 115 0.23 -10.46 -21.98
C PRO A 115 1.46 -10.54 -22.90
N SER A 116 2.46 -11.29 -22.45
CA SER A 116 3.61 -11.73 -23.24
C SER A 116 3.13 -12.97 -24.01
N PRO A 117 3.40 -13.07 -25.32
CA PRO A 117 3.08 -14.26 -26.12
C PRO A 117 3.87 -15.50 -25.67
N ASP A 118 4.78 -15.37 -24.70
CA ASP A 118 5.50 -16.47 -24.08
C ASP A 118 4.85 -16.84 -22.73
N PRO A 119 4.00 -17.90 -22.68
CA PRO A 119 3.46 -18.42 -21.45
C PRO A 119 4.59 -19.03 -20.61
N GLY A 120 5.03 -18.31 -19.57
CA GLY A 120 6.07 -18.77 -18.64
C GLY A 120 7.27 -17.85 -18.46
N SER A 121 7.20 -16.57 -18.83
CA SER A 121 8.28 -15.65 -18.47
C SER A 121 8.42 -15.57 -16.94
N ALA A 122 9.65 -15.67 -16.45
CA ALA A 122 9.99 -15.69 -15.02
C ALA A 122 9.63 -14.39 -14.26
N GLU A 123 8.95 -13.44 -14.92
CA GLU A 123 8.70 -12.06 -14.48
C GLU A 123 7.46 -11.92 -13.58
N ALA A 124 6.44 -12.78 -13.72
CA ALA A 124 5.21 -12.71 -12.90
C ALA A 124 5.40 -13.32 -11.49
N LEU A 125 5.96 -14.54 -11.43
CA LEU A 125 6.46 -15.17 -10.18
C LEU A 125 7.49 -14.29 -9.48
N SER A 126 8.22 -13.47 -10.27
CA SER A 126 9.16 -12.48 -9.74
C SER A 126 8.48 -11.32 -9.03
N ALA A 127 7.27 -10.88 -9.42
CA ALA A 127 6.64 -9.68 -8.86
C ALA A 127 6.12 -9.88 -7.42
N VAL A 128 5.31 -10.91 -7.17
CA VAL A 128 4.80 -11.23 -5.82
C VAL A 128 5.98 -11.50 -4.89
N LYS A 129 6.94 -12.32 -5.33
CA LYS A 129 8.14 -12.60 -4.54
C LYS A 129 8.95 -11.33 -4.27
N ALA A 130 9.23 -10.49 -5.26
CA ALA A 130 10.02 -9.27 -5.08
C ALA A 130 9.37 -8.26 -4.13
N LEU A 131 8.05 -8.12 -4.19
CA LEU A 131 7.30 -7.26 -3.26
C LEU A 131 7.30 -7.85 -1.83
N SER A 132 7.17 -9.18 -1.70
CA SER A 132 7.23 -9.88 -0.42
C SER A 132 8.63 -9.79 0.22
N ASP A 133 9.69 -9.98 -0.56
CA ASP A 133 11.09 -9.87 -0.09
C ASP A 133 11.42 -8.45 0.41
N LYS A 134 10.69 -7.44 -0.08
CA LYS A 134 10.77 -6.04 0.37
C LYS A 134 9.77 -5.69 1.49
N PHE A 135 9.02 -6.67 2.01
CA PHE A 135 7.96 -6.47 3.00
C PHE A 135 6.90 -5.45 2.56
N LEU A 136 6.57 -5.40 1.28
CA LEU A 136 5.52 -4.53 0.73
C LEU A 136 4.19 -5.26 0.53
N ILE A 137 4.18 -6.58 0.68
CA ILE A 137 3.03 -7.47 0.76
C ILE A 137 3.41 -8.66 1.65
N ASN A 138 2.43 -9.47 2.03
CA ASN A 138 2.62 -10.75 2.69
C ASN A 138 1.97 -11.86 1.88
N THR A 139 2.49 -13.08 1.99
CA THR A 139 1.84 -14.28 1.46
C THR A 139 1.58 -15.27 2.59
N SER A 140 0.32 -15.64 2.79
CA SER A 140 -0.17 -16.48 3.88
C SER A 140 -1.34 -17.32 3.36
N ASP A 141 -1.37 -18.61 3.70
CA ASP A 141 -2.51 -19.51 3.41
C ASP A 141 -2.99 -19.47 1.94
N GLY A 142 -2.04 -19.41 0.99
CA GLY A 142 -2.35 -19.34 -0.45
C GLY A 142 -2.88 -17.99 -0.93
N ARG A 143 -2.80 -16.94 -0.11
CA ARG A 143 -3.27 -15.59 -0.42
C ARG A 143 -2.13 -14.59 -0.45
N VAL A 144 -2.32 -13.52 -1.21
CA VAL A 144 -1.52 -12.30 -1.17
C VAL A 144 -2.28 -11.27 -0.35
N GLU A 145 -1.66 -10.77 0.71
CA GLU A 145 -2.23 -9.82 1.66
C GLU A 145 -1.44 -8.53 1.70
N MET A 146 -2.14 -7.40 1.82
CA MET A 146 -1.55 -6.09 2.01
C MET A 146 -1.88 -5.56 3.40
N HIS A 147 -0.84 -5.27 4.18
CA HIS A 147 -0.97 -4.69 5.51
C HIS A 147 -1.69 -3.33 5.47
N ASP A 148 -2.47 -3.01 6.51
CA ASP A 148 -3.27 -1.79 6.57
C ASP A 148 -2.46 -0.50 6.30
N LEU A 149 -1.23 -0.44 6.83
CA LEU A 149 -0.35 0.72 6.61
C LEU A 149 0.08 0.85 5.13
N LEU A 150 0.33 -0.28 4.45
CA LEU A 150 0.67 -0.30 3.03
C LEU A 150 -0.54 0.04 2.16
N TYR A 151 -1.73 -0.41 2.57
CA TYR A 151 -2.98 -0.02 1.93
C TYR A 151 -3.25 1.49 2.06
N SER A 152 -3.08 2.07 3.26
CA SER A 152 -3.21 3.52 3.43
C SER A 152 -2.17 4.29 2.60
N PHE A 153 -0.97 3.74 2.46
CA PHE A 153 0.08 4.32 1.63
C PHE A 153 -0.23 4.24 0.12
N SER A 154 -0.72 3.10 -0.38
CA SER A 154 -1.10 2.95 -1.80
C SER A 154 -2.22 3.91 -2.19
N ARG A 155 -3.17 4.14 -1.29
CA ARG A 155 -4.25 5.13 -1.46
C ARG A 155 -3.72 6.55 -1.56
N GLU A 156 -2.72 6.92 -0.76
CA GLU A 156 -2.06 8.23 -0.85
C GLU A 156 -1.32 8.39 -2.20
N LEU A 157 -0.64 7.34 -2.67
CA LEU A 157 0.07 7.34 -3.95
C LEU A 157 -0.89 7.56 -5.13
N ASP A 158 -2.04 6.89 -5.13
CA ASP A 158 -3.03 7.03 -6.20
C ASP A 158 -3.70 8.41 -6.21
N LEU A 159 -4.03 8.94 -5.02
CA LEU A 159 -4.54 10.30 -4.85
C LEU A 159 -3.55 11.36 -5.36
N LYS A 160 -2.26 11.23 -5.06
CA LYS A 160 -1.22 12.14 -5.55
C LYS A 160 -0.99 12.00 -7.06
N GLY A 161 -1.04 10.78 -7.58
CA GLY A 161 -0.97 10.52 -9.02
C GLY A 161 -2.13 11.20 -9.77
N SER A 162 -3.30 11.30 -9.13
CA SER A 162 -4.47 11.96 -9.69
C SER A 162 -4.32 13.48 -9.83
N THR A 163 -3.75 14.15 -8.82
CA THR A 163 -3.69 15.62 -8.75
C THR A 163 -2.57 16.23 -9.60
N GLN A 164 -1.53 15.46 -9.93
CA GLN A 164 -0.38 15.95 -10.71
C GLN A 164 -0.57 15.90 -12.23
N GLY A 165 -1.77 15.60 -12.74
CA GLY A 165 -2.05 15.61 -14.19
C GLY A 165 -1.25 14.60 -15.01
N GLY A 166 -0.64 13.61 -14.34
CA GLY A 166 0.16 12.59 -15.00
C GLY A 166 -0.70 11.66 -15.85
N ASN A 167 -0.16 11.26 -17.01
CA ASN A 167 -0.75 10.29 -17.92
C ASN A 167 -0.66 8.83 -17.38
N ARG A 168 -0.68 8.67 -16.05
CA ARG A 168 -0.57 7.37 -15.40
C ARG A 168 -1.89 6.64 -15.48
N ASN A 169 -1.78 5.34 -15.73
CA ASN A 169 -2.89 4.42 -15.71
C ASN A 169 -3.48 4.38 -14.29
N ARG A 170 -4.78 4.69 -14.14
CA ARG A 170 -5.44 4.69 -12.82
C ARG A 170 -6.21 3.42 -12.56
N ARG A 171 -6.39 3.15 -11.27
CA ARG A 171 -7.20 2.07 -10.73
C ARG A 171 -8.43 2.70 -10.07
N LEU A 172 -9.59 2.12 -10.27
CA LEU A 172 -10.84 2.57 -9.67
C LEU A 172 -11.18 1.56 -8.57
N TRP A 173 -11.01 1.96 -7.32
CA TRP A 173 -11.04 1.11 -6.13
C TRP A 173 -12.17 1.47 -5.16
N LEU A 174 -12.80 2.64 -5.32
CA LEU A 174 -13.90 3.08 -4.48
C LEU A 174 -15.17 3.10 -5.30
N LEU A 175 -16.25 2.57 -4.74
CA LEU A 175 -17.55 2.56 -5.40
C LEU A 175 -17.97 3.97 -5.86
N LYS A 176 -17.75 4.99 -5.03
CA LYS A 176 -18.03 6.40 -5.34
C LYS A 176 -17.22 6.97 -6.51
N ASP A 177 -16.07 6.36 -6.83
CA ASP A 177 -15.23 6.74 -7.97
C ASP A 177 -15.66 6.02 -9.26
N ILE A 178 -16.54 5.01 -9.14
CA ILE A 178 -17.04 4.17 -10.22
C ILE A 178 -18.50 4.52 -10.54
N ILE A 179 -19.37 4.57 -9.54
CA ILE A 179 -20.81 4.79 -9.64
C ILE A 179 -21.19 6.09 -8.96
N LYS A 180 -21.93 6.95 -9.67
CA LYS A 180 -22.58 8.13 -9.09
C LYS A 180 -23.97 8.30 -9.67
N GLY A 181 -25.00 8.16 -8.83
CA GLY A 181 -26.40 8.26 -9.26
C GLY A 181 -26.90 7.06 -10.07
N GLY A 182 -26.34 5.86 -9.87
CA GLY A 182 -26.75 4.63 -10.57
C GLY A 182 -26.09 4.39 -11.93
N GLU A 183 -25.19 5.29 -12.38
CA GLU A 183 -24.44 5.15 -13.64
C GLU A 183 -22.93 5.10 -13.41
N ILE A 184 -22.21 4.35 -14.26
CA ILE A 184 -20.74 4.33 -14.27
C ILE A 184 -20.24 5.69 -14.74
N ASN A 185 -19.64 6.47 -13.85
CA ASN A 185 -19.12 7.79 -14.19
C ASN A 185 -17.59 7.87 -14.09
N VAL A 186 -16.91 7.03 -14.87
CA VAL A 186 -15.45 7.05 -15.06
C VAL A 186 -14.96 8.41 -15.62
N LEU A 187 -15.86 9.19 -16.22
CA LEU A 187 -15.55 10.40 -17.01
C LEU A 187 -15.49 11.70 -16.18
N GLN A 188 -16.08 11.77 -14.98
CA GLN A 188 -16.06 13.01 -14.18
C GLN A 188 -14.67 13.35 -13.60
N ASN A 189 -13.72 12.41 -13.55
CA ASN A 189 -12.36 12.64 -13.06
C ASN A 189 -11.41 13.35 -14.05
N LYS A 190 -11.94 13.94 -15.14
CA LYS A 190 -11.15 14.47 -16.28
C LYS A 190 -10.18 13.42 -16.85
N MET A 191 -10.50 12.14 -16.66
CA MET A 191 -9.65 11.01 -17.00
C MET A 191 -10.11 10.42 -18.33
N LYS A 192 -9.15 10.17 -19.23
CA LYS A 192 -9.45 9.47 -20.48
C LYS A 192 -9.78 8.01 -20.16
N PRO A 193 -10.84 7.41 -20.72
CA PRO A 193 -11.13 5.99 -20.53
C PRO A 193 -9.94 5.08 -20.85
N ALA A 194 -9.14 5.44 -21.85
CA ALA A 194 -7.90 4.74 -22.20
C ALA A 194 -6.88 4.68 -21.06
N ASN A 195 -6.95 5.54 -20.04
CA ASN A 195 -6.02 5.52 -18.91
C ASN A 195 -6.52 4.59 -17.78
N VAL A 196 -7.69 3.97 -17.89
CA VAL A 196 -8.19 3.03 -16.86
C VAL A 196 -7.46 1.71 -17.02
N ARG A 197 -6.79 1.27 -15.95
CA ARG A 197 -6.07 -0.01 -15.90
C ARG A 197 -6.79 -1.08 -15.10
N GLY A 198 -7.51 -0.71 -14.07
CA GLY A 198 -8.18 -1.67 -13.21
C GLY A 198 -9.43 -1.06 -12.62
N ILE A 199 -10.46 -1.88 -12.52
CA ILE A 199 -11.67 -1.57 -11.77
C ILE A 199 -11.80 -2.65 -10.73
N PHE A 200 -12.03 -2.23 -9.49
CA PHE A 200 -12.35 -3.12 -8.39
C PHE A 200 -13.69 -2.65 -7.83
N LEU A 201 -14.72 -3.45 -8.10
CA LEU A 201 -16.08 -3.16 -7.70
C LEU A 201 -16.49 -4.11 -6.57
N ASP A 202 -16.55 -3.61 -5.34
CA ASP A 202 -17.19 -4.34 -4.26
C ASP A 202 -18.71 -4.28 -4.45
N LEU A 203 -19.27 -5.34 -5.04
CA LEU A 203 -20.70 -5.47 -5.29
C LEU A 203 -21.52 -5.50 -4.00
N SER A 204 -20.94 -5.81 -2.84
CA SER A 204 -21.65 -5.75 -1.57
C SER A 204 -22.00 -4.32 -1.15
N GLU A 205 -21.27 -3.31 -1.68
CA GLU A 205 -21.54 -1.90 -1.44
C GLU A 205 -22.64 -1.32 -2.37
N VAL A 206 -23.04 -2.08 -3.40
CA VAL A 206 -24.03 -1.64 -4.40
C VAL A 206 -25.44 -1.84 -3.88
N LYS A 207 -26.16 -0.74 -3.65
CA LYS A 207 -27.52 -0.77 -3.07
C LYS A 207 -28.65 -0.90 -4.10
N ASP A 208 -28.40 -0.52 -5.35
CA ASP A 208 -29.40 -0.48 -6.43
C ASP A 208 -28.95 -1.32 -7.64
N GLU A 209 -29.89 -1.78 -8.46
CA GLU A 209 -29.62 -2.45 -9.74
C GLU A 209 -28.86 -1.50 -10.69
N THR A 210 -27.52 -1.52 -10.60
CA THR A 210 -26.66 -0.73 -11.48
C THR A 210 -26.48 -1.51 -12.77
N LYS A 211 -26.97 -0.98 -13.89
CA LYS A 211 -26.75 -1.59 -15.20
C LYS A 211 -25.36 -1.23 -15.72
N LEU A 212 -24.44 -2.19 -15.66
CA LEU A 212 -23.13 -2.08 -16.29
C LEU A 212 -23.25 -2.51 -17.75
N ASP A 213 -23.31 -1.55 -18.69
CA ASP A 213 -23.26 -1.87 -20.13
C ASP A 213 -21.81 -2.07 -20.58
N CYS A 214 -21.57 -3.16 -21.32
CA CYS A 214 -20.32 -3.51 -22.00
C CYS A 214 -19.72 -2.31 -22.77
N ASP A 215 -20.56 -1.46 -23.35
CA ASP A 215 -20.16 -0.31 -24.15
C ASP A 215 -19.34 0.72 -23.35
N HIS A 216 -19.49 0.77 -22.03
CA HIS A 216 -18.68 1.63 -21.17
C HIS A 216 -17.21 1.22 -21.15
N PHE A 217 -16.93 -0.09 -21.24
CA PHE A 217 -15.58 -0.63 -21.13
C PHE A 217 -14.84 -0.66 -22.48
N LYS A 218 -15.55 -0.60 -23.62
CA LYS A 218 -14.95 -0.61 -24.97
C LYS A 218 -13.90 0.48 -25.19
N LYS A 219 -14.03 1.61 -24.49
CA LYS A 219 -13.10 2.75 -24.60
C LYS A 219 -11.90 2.63 -23.64
N MET A 220 -11.86 1.62 -22.77
CA MET A 220 -10.82 1.40 -21.76
C MET A 220 -9.77 0.40 -22.26
N SER A 221 -9.00 0.80 -23.27
CA SER A 221 -8.04 -0.08 -23.95
C SER A 221 -6.91 -0.62 -23.06
N ASN A 222 -6.69 -0.04 -21.88
CA ASN A 222 -5.67 -0.49 -20.93
C ASN A 222 -6.25 -1.27 -19.73
N LEU A 223 -7.56 -1.55 -19.73
CA LEU A 223 -8.22 -2.27 -18.64
C LEU A 223 -7.70 -3.71 -18.57
N ARG A 224 -7.20 -4.11 -17.41
CA ARG A 224 -6.65 -5.44 -17.12
C ARG A 224 -7.58 -6.31 -16.28
N TYR A 225 -8.42 -5.71 -15.45
CA TYR A 225 -9.34 -6.40 -14.54
C TYR A 225 -10.55 -5.53 -14.18
N LEU A 226 -11.65 -6.20 -13.85
CA LEU A 226 -12.93 -5.65 -13.38
C LEU A 226 -13.41 -6.50 -12.18
#